data_AF-A0A7T8KEU4-F1
#
_entry.id   AF-A0A7T8KEU4-F1
#
_cell.length_a   1.000
_cell.length_b   1.000
_cell.length_c   1.000
_cell.angle_alpha   90.00
_cell.angle_beta   90.00
_cell.angle_gamma   90.00
#
_symmetry.space_group_name_H-M   'P 1'
#
loop_
_entity.id
_entity.type
_entity.pdbx_description
1 polymer ?
#
loop_
_entity_poly.entity_id
_entity_poly.type
_entity_poly.pdbx_seq_one_letter_code
_entity_poly.pdbx_strand_id
1 'polypeptide(L)'
;MELPPHIKVGPELLLKEFWQFLASKLLATLKPDLNPLDFAVWGFLERETNSNPHPNVDSLKASTTAAWANISTDFIKKSCAAFRHC
;
A
#
# COMPACT_ATOMS: atom_id res chain seq x y z
N MET A 1 -36.81 5.94 5.34
CA MET A 1 -36.93 7.03 4.34
C MET A 1 -36.37 6.45 3.06
N GLU A 2 -37.24 5.83 2.26
CA GLU A 2 -36.87 5.15 1.02
C GLU A 2 -36.67 6.20 -0.08
N LEU A 3 -35.57 6.14 -0.82
CA LEU A 3 -35.28 7.08 -1.91
C LEU A 3 -36.13 6.76 -3.17
N PRO A 4 -36.50 7.77 -3.98
CA PRO A 4 -37.40 7.59 -5.12
C PRO A 4 -36.84 6.67 -6.24
N PRO A 5 -37.72 5.95 -6.97
CA PRO A 5 -37.35 4.86 -7.90
C PRO A 5 -36.69 5.30 -9.23
N HIS A 6 -36.35 6.57 -9.40
CA HIS A 6 -35.73 7.10 -10.63
C HIS A 6 -34.23 7.39 -10.49
N ILE A 7 -33.64 7.28 -9.29
CA ILE A 7 -32.19 7.32 -9.12
C ILE A 7 -31.65 5.92 -9.42
N LYS A 8 -31.50 5.59 -10.71
CA LYS A 8 -30.63 4.49 -11.09
C LYS A 8 -29.21 4.97 -10.81
N VAL A 9 -28.64 4.55 -9.68
CA VAL A 9 -27.20 4.68 -9.42
C VAL A 9 -26.51 3.83 -10.49
N GLY A 10 -26.23 4.45 -11.63
CA GLY A 10 -25.58 3.78 -12.74
C GLY A 10 -24.17 3.38 -12.34
N PRO A 11 -23.59 2.35 -12.97
CA PRO A 11 -22.21 1.96 -12.72
C PRO A 11 -21.24 3.14 -12.89
N GLU A 12 -21.56 4.13 -13.73
CA GLU A 12 -20.77 5.36 -13.86
C GLU A 12 -20.78 6.24 -12.61
N LEU A 13 -21.92 6.36 -11.92
CA LEU A 13 -22.01 7.15 -10.69
C LEU A 13 -21.27 6.44 -9.56
N LEU A 14 -21.43 5.11 -9.47
CA LEU A 14 -20.70 4.29 -8.50
C LEU A 14 -19.19 4.33 -8.76
N LEU A 15 -18.76 4.21 -10.02
CA LEU A 15 -17.35 4.34 -10.39
C LEU A 15 -16.83 5.74 -10.08
N LYS A 16 -17.59 6.80 -10.35
CA LYS A 16 -17.19 8.18 -10.06
C LYS A 16 -17.06 8.43 -8.56
N GLU A 17 -18.02 7.97 -7.75
CA GLU A 17 -17.96 8.08 -6.29
C GLU A 17 -16.83 7.22 -5.72
N PHE A 18 -16.63 6.01 -6.24
CA PHE A 18 -15.52 5.14 -5.88
C PHE A 18 -14.17 5.75 -6.25
N TRP A 19 -14.04 6.34 -7.44
CA TRP A 19 -12.86 7.07 -7.86
C TRP A 19 -12.64 8.34 -7.05
N GLN A 20 -13.67 9.06 -6.66
CA GLN A 20 -13.55 10.23 -5.79
C GLN A 20 -13.14 9.83 -4.37
N PHE A 21 -13.68 8.71 -3.86
CA PHE A 21 -13.28 8.14 -2.58
C PHE A 21 -11.83 7.65 -2.62
N LEU A 22 -11.46 6.88 -3.64
CA LEU A 22 -10.09 6.44 -3.88
C LEU A 22 -9.17 7.62 -4.10
N ALA A 23 -9.55 8.64 -4.88
CA ALA A 23 -8.74 9.82 -5.12
C ALA A 23 -8.53 10.62 -3.83
N SER A 24 -9.59 10.83 -3.05
CA SER A 24 -9.52 11.55 -1.77
C SER A 24 -8.72 10.80 -0.71
N LYS A 25 -8.71 9.46 -0.73
CA LYS A 25 -7.96 8.62 0.23
C LYS A 25 -6.54 8.31 -0.24
N LEU A 26 -6.36 7.95 -1.52
CA LEU A 26 -5.08 7.53 -2.12
C LEU A 26 -4.26 8.69 -2.69
N LEU A 27 -4.86 9.71 -3.30
CA LEU A 27 -4.10 10.88 -3.75
C LEU A 27 -3.76 11.83 -2.60
N ALA A 28 -4.54 11.83 -1.51
CA ALA A 28 -4.14 12.52 -0.27
C ALA A 28 -2.91 11.87 0.40
N THR A 29 -2.69 10.57 0.21
CA THR A 29 -1.44 9.87 0.57
C THR A 29 -0.28 10.09 -0.42
N LEU A 30 -0.50 10.75 -1.56
CA LEU A 30 0.58 11.09 -2.50
C LEU A 30 1.31 12.39 -2.12
N LYS A 31 1.01 13.01 -0.96
CA LYS A 31 1.98 13.91 -0.33
C LYS A 31 3.09 13.06 0.31
N PRO A 32 4.36 13.35 0.01
CA PRO A 32 5.31 12.32 -0.44
C PRO A 32 6.23 11.79 0.66
N ASP A 33 6.06 12.25 1.90
CA ASP A 33 7.09 12.12 2.93
C ASP A 33 6.71 11.03 3.95
N LEU A 34 6.55 9.80 3.47
CA LEU A 34 6.24 8.57 4.19
C LEU A 34 4.74 8.26 4.34
N ASN A 35 4.19 7.53 3.36
CA ASN A 35 3.28 6.47 3.72
C ASN A 35 4.08 5.53 4.68
N PRO A 36 3.64 5.37 5.93
CA PRO A 36 4.41 4.63 6.94
C PRO A 36 4.58 3.17 6.57
N LEU A 37 3.59 2.67 5.83
CA LEU A 37 3.61 1.35 5.26
C LEU A 37 4.72 1.24 4.21
N ASP A 38 4.82 2.20 3.29
CA ASP A 38 5.87 2.19 2.28
C ASP A 38 7.25 2.30 2.94
N PHE A 39 7.43 3.18 3.93
CA PHE A 39 8.71 3.30 4.64
C PHE A 39 9.10 1.99 5.35
N ALA A 40 8.18 1.38 6.09
CA ALA A 40 8.45 0.14 6.81
C ALA A 40 8.71 -1.04 5.86
N VAL A 41 7.96 -1.12 4.75
CA VAL A 41 8.12 -2.17 3.74
C VAL A 41 9.44 -2.00 2.99
N TRP A 42 9.76 -0.80 2.51
CA TRP A 42 11.03 -0.55 1.83
C TRP A 42 12.23 -0.81 2.73
N GLY A 43 12.20 -0.34 3.99
CA GLY A 43 13.28 -0.59 4.95
C GLY A 43 13.43 -2.07 5.33
N PHE A 44 12.33 -2.83 5.35
CA PHE A 44 12.39 -4.28 5.55
C PHE A 44 13.04 -4.97 4.34
N LEU A 45 12.55 -4.68 3.13
CA LEU A 45 13.07 -5.28 1.91
C LEU A 45 14.55 -4.98 1.74
N GLU A 46 14.95 -3.71 1.90
CA GLU A 46 16.34 -3.28 1.82
C GLU A 46 17.24 -4.07 2.77
N ARG A 47 16.82 -4.20 4.04
CA ARG A 47 17.58 -4.94 5.06
C ARG A 47 17.73 -6.42 4.70
N GLU A 48 16.66 -7.06 4.26
CA GLU A 48 16.67 -8.50 3.97
C GLU A 48 17.44 -8.82 2.70
N THR A 49 17.24 -8.05 1.62
CA THR A 49 17.91 -8.28 0.34
C THR A 49 19.38 -7.91 0.41
N ASN A 50 19.72 -6.75 0.99
CA ASN A 50 21.09 -6.25 1.02
C ASN A 50 21.92 -6.86 2.15
N SER A 51 21.38 -7.83 2.90
CA SER A 51 22.13 -8.66 3.84
C SER A 51 23.27 -9.43 3.15
N ASN A 52 23.15 -9.67 1.84
CA ASN A 52 24.14 -10.34 1.01
C ASN A 52 24.33 -9.62 -0.34
N PRO A 53 25.54 -9.64 -0.93
CA PRO A 53 25.76 -9.06 -2.25
C PRO A 53 25.11 -9.90 -3.35
N HIS A 54 24.56 -9.24 -4.37
CA HIS A 54 23.97 -9.89 -5.54
C HIS A 54 24.89 -9.82 -6.77
N PRO A 55 25.11 -10.92 -7.49
CA PRO A 55 25.98 -10.94 -8.67
C PRO A 55 25.38 -10.25 -9.90
N ASN A 56 24.05 -10.07 -9.94
CA ASN A 56 23.34 -9.42 -11.04
C ASN A 56 21.93 -8.97 -10.62
N VAL A 57 21.28 -8.22 -11.50
CA VAL A 57 19.93 -7.68 -11.30
C VAL A 57 18.88 -8.77 -11.10
N ASP A 58 18.99 -9.91 -11.78
CA ASP A 58 18.00 -10.99 -11.66
C ASP A 58 18.08 -11.70 -10.31
N SER A 59 19.29 -11.86 -9.76
CA SER A 59 19.49 -12.33 -8.39
C SER A 59 18.88 -11.38 -7.35
N LEU A 60 19.06 -10.06 -7.54
CA LEU A 60 18.44 -9.05 -6.68
C LEU A 60 16.91 -9.10 -6.76
N LYS A 61 16.33 -9.20 -7.97
CA LYS A 61 14.87 -9.35 -8.15
C LYS A 61 14.33 -10.60 -7.48
N ALA A 62 15.02 -11.73 -7.61
CA ALA A 62 14.63 -12.98 -6.98
C ALA A 62 14.65 -12.86 -5.45
N SER A 63 15.71 -12.28 -4.89
CA SER A 63 15.83 -12.04 -3.45
C SER A 63 14.75 -11.08 -2.93
N THR A 64 14.48 -9.99 -3.65
CA THR A 64 13.41 -9.04 -3.31
C THR A 64 12.04 -9.72 -3.32
N THR A 65 11.78 -10.57 -4.30
CA THR A 65 10.52 -11.33 -4.40
C THR A 65 10.36 -12.30 -3.24
N ALA A 66 11.44 -12.99 -2.85
CA ALA A 66 11.43 -13.90 -1.70
C ALA A 66 11.23 -13.13 -0.38
N ALA A 67 11.93 -12.01 -0.19
CA ALA A 67 11.78 -11.15 0.99
C ALA A 67 10.36 -10.60 1.10
N TRP A 68 9.77 -10.13 -0.01
CA TRP A 68 8.38 -9.68 -0.07
C TRP A 68 7.39 -10.75 0.39
N ALA A 69 7.55 -11.98 -0.09
CA ALA A 69 6.70 -13.11 0.28
C ALA A 69 6.82 -13.48 1.77
N ASN A 70 7.94 -13.12 2.43
CA ASN A 70 8.20 -13.40 3.83
C ASN A 70 7.75 -12.27 4.78
N ILE A 71 7.21 -11.16 4.26
CA ILE A 71 6.69 -10.09 5.11
C ILE A 71 5.46 -10.61 5.88
N SER A 72 5.57 -10.69 7.20
CA SER A 72 4.44 -11.11 8.03
C SER A 72 3.35 -10.04 8.11
N THR A 73 2.09 -10.46 8.12
CA THR A 73 0.96 -9.55 8.32
C THR A 73 1.06 -8.80 9.66
N ASP A 74 1.62 -9.43 10.69
CA ASP A 74 1.81 -8.81 12.00
C ASP A 74 2.85 -7.69 11.97
N PHE A 75 3.93 -7.83 11.19
CA PHE A 75 4.87 -6.74 10.95
C PHE A 75 4.15 -5.54 10.32
N ILE A 76 3.36 -5.77 9.28
CA ILE A 76 2.59 -4.70 8.61
C ILE A 76 1.64 -3.99 9.59
N LYS A 77 0.87 -4.76 10.37
CA LYS A 77 -0.06 -4.21 11.37
C LYS A 77 0.67 -3.36 12.42
N LYS A 78 1.80 -3.85 12.94
CA LYS A 78 2.60 -3.13 13.95
C LYS A 78 3.19 -1.85 13.38
N SER A 79 3.73 -1.89 12.16
CA SER A 79 4.29 -0.72 11.48
C SER A 79 3.25 0.37 11.24
N CYS A 80 2.05 0.00 10.79
CA CYS A 80 0.94 0.95 10.62
C CYS A 80 0.45 1.53 11.96
N ALA A 81 0.39 0.72 13.02
CA ALA A 81 -0.02 1.17 14.34
C ALA A 81 0.99 2.16 14.94
N ALA A 82 2.29 1.86 14.82
CA ALA A 82 3.38 2.68 15.37
C ALA A 82 3.38 4.12 14.83
N PHE A 83 2.98 4.33 13.56
CA PHE A 83 2.98 5.66 12.97
C PHE A 83 1.93 6.62 13.52
N ARG A 84 0.80 6.11 14.05
CA ARG A 84 -0.30 6.95 14.55
C ARG A 84 -0.15 7.35 16.02
N HIS A 85 0.98 7.03 16.65
CA HIS A 85 1.25 7.27 18.07
C HIS A 85 2.29 8.38 18.32
N CYS A 86 2.54 9.25 17.35
CA CYS A 86 3.27 10.51 17.54
C CYS A 86 2.30 11.67 17.81
#